data_AF-A0A022QWL2-F1
#
_entry.id   AF-A0A022QWL2-F1
#
_cell.length_a   1.000
_cell.length_b   1.000
_cell.length_c   1.000
_cell.angle_alpha   90.00
_cell.angle_beta   90.00
_cell.angle_gamma   90.00
#
_symmetry.space_group_name_H-M   'P 1'
#
loop_
_entity.id
_entity.type
_entity.pdbx_description
1 polymer ?
#
loop_
_entity_poly.entity_id
_entity_poly.type
_entity_poly.pdbx_seq_one_letter_code
_entity_poly.pdbx_strand_id
1 'polypeptide(L)'
;MLGDSLHSLRCFVKLLIDLMRRAGWDLEEAANSVHPQVNYAKKGHFRYAFLSYICLGMCQNFDKPHFGLHGSEAMCNENGTIENNNNSYLRQLIEHVASNPMEILSKNPKCEFSQFCEKKYEELIHPTMESSIFSGLDRKEKVLDSWKSLTVFYESFVRMASSIWLLHKLAYSFNPTVEIFQVEKGVEFSIVYMEDVLRKPSFPRKTRPRVGFTVVPGFRIGKTIIQSQVYLTDSETYSVA
;
A
#
# COMPACT_ATOMS: atom_id res chain seq x y z
N MET A 1 4.10 10.35 -9.64
CA MET A 1 2.96 9.75 -8.93
C MET A 1 3.28 8.36 -8.39
N LEU A 2 3.43 7.31 -9.20
CA LEU A 2 3.80 5.97 -8.67
C LEU A 2 5.08 5.99 -7.82
N GLY A 3 6.13 6.68 -8.28
CA GLY A 3 7.37 6.86 -7.52
C GLY A 3 7.16 7.59 -6.18
N ASP A 4 6.30 8.63 -6.16
CA ASP A 4 5.96 9.39 -4.95
C ASP A 4 5.16 8.54 -3.96
N SER A 5 4.26 7.70 -4.47
CA SER A 5 3.52 6.72 -3.66
C SER A 5 4.48 5.72 -3.01
N LEU A 6 5.44 5.19 -3.78
CA LEU A 6 6.46 4.27 -3.25
C LEU A 6 7.37 4.92 -2.22
N HIS A 7 7.75 6.17 -2.42
CA HIS A 7 8.50 6.93 -1.43
C HIS A 7 7.71 7.08 -0.13
N SER A 8 6.45 7.52 -0.22
CA SER A 8 5.58 7.75 0.94
C SER A 8 5.29 6.45 1.72
N LEU A 9 5.04 5.35 0.99
CA LEU A 9 4.91 4.00 1.57
C LEU A 9 6.16 3.60 2.35
N ARG A 10 7.36 3.75 1.77
CA ARG A 10 8.62 3.40 2.44
C ARG A 10 8.87 4.25 3.68
N CYS A 11 8.54 5.55 3.64
CA CYS A 11 8.65 6.44 4.79
C CYS A 11 7.70 6.02 5.92
N PHE A 12 6.43 5.75 5.62
CA PHE A 12 5.46 5.29 6.62
C PHE A 12 5.83 3.92 7.20
N VAL A 13 6.21 2.95 6.36
CA VAL A 13 6.65 1.62 6.81
C VAL A 13 7.86 1.70 7.74
N LYS A 14 8.82 2.59 7.45
CA LYS A 14 9.96 2.82 8.34
C LYS A 14 9.50 3.34 9.71
N LEU A 15 8.60 4.33 9.72
CA LEU A 15 8.02 4.87 10.96
C LEU A 15 7.28 3.79 11.75
N LEU A 16 6.43 3.01 11.09
CA LEU A 16 5.66 1.93 11.71
C LEU A 16 6.59 0.88 12.33
N ILE A 17 7.61 0.42 11.61
CA ILE A 17 8.60 -0.53 12.14
C ILE A 17 9.32 0.03 13.38
N ASP A 18 9.68 1.31 13.37
CA ASP A 18 10.35 1.95 14.51
C ASP A 18 9.43 2.07 15.72
N LEU A 19 8.14 2.35 15.50
CA LEU A 19 7.12 2.36 16.56
C LEU A 19 6.87 0.96 17.14
N MET A 20 6.71 -0.05 16.29
CA MET A 20 6.55 -1.46 16.71
C MET A 20 7.75 -1.94 17.52
N ARG A 21 8.98 -1.58 17.09
CA ARG A 21 10.20 -1.91 17.84
C ARG A 21 10.21 -1.28 19.23
N ARG A 22 9.79 -0.01 19.36
CA ARG A 22 9.69 0.68 20.66
C ARG A 22 8.62 0.09 21.57
N ALA A 23 7.55 -0.43 20.97
CA ALA A 23 6.49 -1.16 21.66
C ALA A 23 6.89 -2.61 22.03
N GLY A 24 8.13 -3.03 21.76
CA GLY A 24 8.63 -4.36 22.13
C GLY A 24 8.18 -5.50 21.23
N TRP A 25 7.70 -5.22 20.02
CA TRP A 25 7.30 -6.25 19.08
C TRP A 25 8.51 -7.02 18.54
N ASP A 26 8.35 -8.34 18.41
CA ASP A 26 9.26 -9.14 17.59
C ASP A 26 8.93 -8.92 16.11
N LEU A 27 9.80 -8.16 15.44
CA LEU A 27 9.61 -7.77 14.05
C LEU A 27 9.78 -8.94 13.07
N GLU A 28 10.56 -9.96 13.43
CA GLU A 28 10.73 -11.13 12.57
C GLU A 28 9.50 -12.04 12.66
N GLU A 29 8.97 -12.24 13.87
CA GLU A 29 7.72 -12.99 14.07
C GLU A 29 6.52 -12.29 13.42
N ALA A 30 6.43 -10.96 13.55
CA ALA A 30 5.40 -10.18 12.88
C ALA A 30 5.51 -10.27 11.35
N ALA A 31 6.73 -10.24 10.79
CA ALA A 31 6.93 -10.42 9.35
C ALA A 31 6.54 -11.83 8.87
N ASN A 32 6.87 -12.86 9.65
CA ASN A 32 6.49 -14.25 9.38
C ASN A 32 4.97 -14.45 9.47
N SER A 33 4.26 -13.68 10.30
CA SER A 33 2.80 -13.69 10.39
C SER A 33 2.13 -13.11 9.13
N VAL A 34 2.76 -12.11 8.49
CA VAL A 34 2.26 -11.54 7.22
C VAL A 34 2.54 -12.48 6.06
N HIS A 35 3.79 -12.95 5.93
CA HIS A 35 4.21 -13.85 4.86
C HIS A 35 4.88 -15.09 5.46
N PRO A 36 4.13 -16.18 5.70
CA PRO A 36 4.67 -17.36 6.33
C PRO A 36 5.68 -18.06 5.42
N GLN A 37 6.66 -18.75 6.03
CA GLN A 37 7.61 -19.62 5.34
C GLN A 37 8.44 -18.89 4.26
N VAL A 38 8.93 -17.69 4.57
CA VAL A 38 9.85 -16.95 3.70
C VAL A 38 11.27 -16.99 4.24
N ASN A 39 12.19 -17.54 3.44
CA ASN A 39 13.62 -17.52 3.75
C ASN A 39 14.22 -16.19 3.28
N TYR A 40 14.38 -15.25 4.21
CA TYR A 40 14.98 -13.94 3.90
C TYR A 40 16.49 -14.07 3.62
N ALA A 41 16.92 -13.69 2.41
CA ALA A 41 18.32 -13.67 1.99
C ALA A 41 19.29 -12.87 2.88
N LYS A 42 18.82 -11.89 3.67
CA LYS A 42 19.64 -11.15 4.65
C LYS A 42 18.84 -10.75 5.88
N LYS A 43 19.53 -10.63 7.01
CA LYS A 43 18.99 -9.98 8.22
C LYS A 43 18.47 -8.57 7.87
N GLY A 44 17.26 -8.25 8.33
CA GLY A 44 16.59 -6.98 8.03
C GLY A 44 15.75 -6.95 6.76
N HIS A 45 15.81 -7.98 5.90
CA HIS A 45 14.91 -8.06 4.73
C HIS A 45 13.44 -8.32 5.12
N PHE A 46 13.16 -8.71 6.36
CA PHE A 46 11.80 -8.77 6.92
C PHE A 46 11.02 -7.46 6.70
N ARG A 47 11.71 -6.31 6.60
CA ARG A 47 11.10 -5.00 6.29
C ARG A 47 10.29 -4.99 4.98
N TYR A 48 10.64 -5.86 4.02
CA TYR A 48 9.90 -5.98 2.77
C TYR A 48 8.54 -6.65 2.96
N ALA A 49 8.36 -7.49 3.99
CA ALA A 49 7.05 -8.03 4.34
C ALA A 49 6.14 -6.93 4.89
N PHE A 50 6.65 -6.03 5.75
CA PHE A 50 5.90 -4.85 6.18
C PHE A 50 5.55 -3.92 5.01
N LEU A 51 6.50 -3.69 4.10
CA LEU A 51 6.22 -2.89 2.90
C LEU A 51 5.16 -3.54 2.01
N SER A 52 5.23 -4.86 1.84
CA SER A 52 4.21 -5.64 1.14
C SER A 52 2.85 -5.51 1.81
N TYR A 53 2.75 -5.76 3.12
CA TYR A 53 1.51 -5.66 3.88
C TYR A 53 0.83 -4.30 3.70
N ILE A 54 1.57 -3.20 3.94
CA ILE A 54 1.02 -1.85 3.81
C ILE A 54 0.69 -1.52 2.36
N CYS A 55 1.58 -1.83 1.40
CA CYS A 55 1.34 -1.50 -0.01
C CYS A 55 0.13 -2.24 -0.57
N LEU A 56 0.01 -3.54 -0.29
CA LEU A 56 -1.11 -4.36 -0.76
C LEU A 56 -2.42 -3.96 -0.09
N GLY A 57 -2.43 -3.66 1.21
CA GLY A 57 -3.64 -3.18 1.89
C GLY A 57 -4.07 -1.79 1.42
N MET A 58 -3.13 -0.86 1.22
CA MET A 58 -3.43 0.44 0.61
C MET A 58 -3.99 0.33 -0.81
N CYS A 59 -3.53 -0.64 -1.59
CA CYS A 59 -4.01 -0.93 -2.94
C CYS A 59 -5.20 -1.90 -3.00
N GLN A 60 -5.74 -2.35 -1.87
CA GLN A 60 -6.91 -3.24 -1.88
C GLN A 60 -8.13 -2.50 -2.47
N ASN A 61 -8.82 -3.15 -3.41
CA ASN A 61 -9.90 -2.60 -4.24
C ASN A 61 -9.48 -1.48 -5.21
N PHE A 62 -8.19 -1.35 -5.54
CA PHE A 62 -7.72 -0.34 -6.49
C PHE A 62 -8.32 -0.52 -7.90
N ASP A 63 -8.71 -1.73 -8.27
CA ASP A 63 -9.42 -2.11 -9.50
C ASP A 63 -10.90 -1.70 -9.52
N LYS A 64 -11.42 -1.17 -8.40
CA LYS A 64 -12.80 -0.66 -8.30
C LYS A 64 -12.84 0.87 -8.30
N PRO A 65 -13.86 1.48 -8.94
CA PRO A 65 -14.14 2.90 -8.81
C PRO A 65 -14.16 3.31 -7.34
N HIS A 66 -13.46 4.40 -7.02
CA HIS A 66 -13.38 4.96 -5.66
C HIS A 66 -13.05 3.90 -4.58
N PHE A 67 -12.21 2.92 -4.87
CA PHE A 67 -11.86 1.80 -3.96
C PHE A 67 -13.06 0.98 -3.45
N GLY A 68 -14.21 1.05 -4.13
CA GLY A 68 -15.44 0.41 -3.69
C GLY A 68 -15.98 0.98 -2.36
N LEU A 69 -15.79 2.28 -2.11
CA LEU A 69 -16.35 2.96 -0.93
C LEU A 69 -17.88 3.14 -1.00
N HIS A 70 -18.46 3.14 -2.20
CA HIS A 70 -19.92 3.23 -2.36
C HIS A 70 -20.58 1.85 -2.27
N GLY A 71 -21.28 1.60 -1.17
CA GLY A 71 -22.33 0.59 -1.10
C GLY A 71 -23.65 1.18 -1.57
N SER A 72 -24.24 0.66 -2.64
CA SER A 72 -25.68 0.73 -3.00
C SER A 72 -26.46 2.08 -2.98
N GLU A 73 -25.85 3.26 -2.85
CA GLU A 73 -26.59 4.54 -2.80
C GLU A 73 -26.01 5.65 -3.70
N ALA A 74 -25.41 5.29 -4.84
CA ALA A 74 -25.21 6.25 -5.94
C ALA A 74 -26.33 6.13 -6.97
N MET A 75 -27.58 6.36 -6.53
CA MET A 75 -28.60 6.86 -7.43
C MET A 75 -28.35 8.36 -7.59
N CYS A 76 -27.68 8.73 -8.67
CA CYS A 76 -27.80 10.07 -9.22
C CYS A 76 -28.29 9.93 -10.65
N ASN A 77 -29.62 10.04 -10.77
CA ASN A 77 -30.40 10.52 -11.91
C ASN A 77 -29.78 10.29 -13.29
N GLU A 78 -30.27 9.24 -13.94
CA GLU A 78 -30.43 9.21 -15.39
C GLU A 78 -31.15 10.49 -15.83
N ASN A 79 -30.39 11.52 -16.22
CA ASN A 79 -30.76 12.58 -17.16
C ASN A 79 -29.60 13.57 -17.29
N GLY A 80 -28.77 13.39 -18.33
CA GLY A 80 -27.89 14.44 -18.83
C GLY A 80 -26.44 14.02 -19.03
N THR A 81 -26.14 13.58 -20.25
CA THR A 81 -24.80 13.46 -20.87
C THR A 81 -23.80 12.50 -20.22
N ILE A 82 -23.30 11.58 -21.04
CA ILE A 82 -22.05 10.83 -20.83
C ILE A 82 -20.90 11.87 -20.86
N GLU A 83 -20.82 12.74 -19.86
CA GLU A 83 -19.60 13.50 -19.63
C GLU A 83 -18.54 12.48 -19.24
N ASN A 84 -17.59 12.30 -20.16
CA ASN A 84 -16.48 11.38 -20.12
C ASN A 84 -16.00 11.12 -18.68
N ASN A 85 -16.32 9.95 -18.10
CA ASN A 85 -16.04 9.61 -16.69
C ASN A 85 -14.57 9.90 -16.31
N ASN A 86 -13.65 9.75 -17.26
CA ASN A 86 -12.23 10.07 -17.15
C ASN A 86 -11.95 11.54 -16.83
N ASN A 87 -12.74 12.48 -17.37
CA ASN A 87 -12.65 13.90 -17.04
C ASN A 87 -13.00 14.16 -15.57
N SER A 88 -13.91 13.37 -14.99
CA SER A 88 -14.27 13.49 -13.57
C SER A 88 -13.11 13.07 -12.65
N TYR A 89 -12.42 11.97 -12.98
CA TYR A 89 -11.24 11.51 -12.25
C TYR A 89 -10.05 12.46 -12.39
N LEU A 90 -9.82 12.99 -13.60
CA LEU A 90 -8.79 13.99 -13.84
C LEU A 90 -9.07 15.29 -13.05
N ARG A 91 -10.33 15.73 -12.98
CA ARG A 91 -10.73 16.88 -12.16
C ARG A 91 -10.44 16.65 -10.68
N GLN A 92 -10.90 15.53 -10.14
CA GLN A 92 -10.63 15.14 -8.75
C GLN A 92 -9.14 15.03 -8.44
N LEU A 93 -8.35 14.52 -9.39
CA LEU A 93 -6.90 14.46 -9.30
C LEU A 93 -6.31 15.87 -9.15
N ILE A 94 -6.68 16.81 -10.04
CA ILE A 94 -6.17 18.19 -10.04
C ILE A 94 -6.56 18.92 -8.76
N GLU A 95 -7.83 18.81 -8.34
CA GLU A 95 -8.34 19.40 -7.10
C GLU A 95 -7.56 18.91 -5.87
N HIS A 96 -7.26 17.60 -5.82
CA HIS A 96 -6.52 17.00 -4.72
C HIS A 96 -5.04 17.39 -4.73
N VAL A 97 -4.39 17.46 -5.90
CA VAL A 97 -2.99 17.92 -6.02
C VAL A 97 -2.84 19.39 -5.58
N ALA A 98 -3.85 20.22 -5.85
CA ALA A 98 -3.83 21.64 -5.47
C ALA A 98 -4.05 21.89 -3.96
N SER A 99 -4.34 20.84 -3.19
CA SER A 99 -4.75 20.94 -1.79
C SER A 99 -3.79 20.22 -0.86
N ASN A 100 -3.62 20.73 0.36
CA ASN A 100 -2.90 19.99 1.40
C ASN A 100 -3.79 18.87 1.96
N PRO A 101 -3.36 17.59 1.98
CA PRO A 101 -4.23 16.48 2.37
C PRO A 101 -4.67 16.53 3.83
N MET A 102 -3.88 17.14 4.74
CA MET A 102 -4.30 17.35 6.12
C MET A 102 -5.41 18.40 6.22
N GLU A 103 -5.35 19.44 5.39
CA GLU A 103 -6.42 20.45 5.31
C GLU A 103 -7.70 19.91 4.70
N ILE A 104 -7.61 19.00 3.72
CA ILE A 104 -8.79 18.33 3.15
C ILE A 104 -9.56 17.61 4.27
N LEU A 105 -8.84 16.86 5.11
CA LEU A 105 -9.43 16.09 6.20
C LEU A 105 -10.01 16.99 7.30
N SER A 106 -9.37 18.13 7.61
CA SER A 106 -9.87 19.05 8.62
C SER A 106 -11.09 19.85 8.15
N LYS A 107 -11.12 20.28 6.87
CA LYS A 107 -12.21 21.06 6.29
C LYS A 107 -13.42 20.20 5.92
N ASN A 108 -13.22 18.95 5.54
CA ASN A 108 -14.26 18.09 5.00
C ASN A 108 -14.14 16.64 5.51
N PRO A 109 -14.50 16.37 6.78
CA PRO A 109 -14.27 15.07 7.42
C PRO A 109 -15.10 13.91 6.84
N LYS A 110 -16.08 14.19 5.98
CA LYS A 110 -16.93 13.18 5.34
C LYS A 110 -16.68 13.01 3.84
N CYS A 111 -15.68 13.69 3.26
CA CYS A 111 -15.37 13.51 1.85
C CYS A 111 -14.86 12.09 1.56
N GLU A 112 -14.87 11.67 0.30
CA GLU A 112 -14.45 10.32 -0.08
C GLU A 112 -13.00 10.02 0.33
N PHE A 113 -12.11 11.02 0.28
CA PHE A 113 -10.73 10.85 0.72
C PHE A 113 -10.63 10.59 2.23
N SER A 114 -11.51 11.21 3.03
CA SER A 114 -11.58 10.96 4.47
C SER A 114 -12.06 9.53 4.74
N GLN A 115 -13.14 9.10 4.07
CA GLN A 115 -13.65 7.73 4.16
C GLN A 115 -12.62 6.70 3.70
N PHE A 116 -11.86 7.01 2.64
CA PHE A 116 -10.72 6.20 2.21
C PHE A 116 -9.67 6.08 3.31
N CYS A 117 -9.25 7.19 3.92
CA CYS A 117 -8.25 7.17 4.99
C CYS A 117 -8.71 6.35 6.19
N GLU A 118 -9.98 6.50 6.61
CA GLU A 118 -10.55 5.78 7.75
C GLU A 118 -10.62 4.28 7.47
N LYS A 119 -11.20 3.88 6.33
CA LYS A 119 -11.26 2.48 5.92
C LYS A 119 -9.86 1.85 5.81
N LYS A 120 -8.90 2.55 5.21
CA LYS A 120 -7.52 2.06 5.09
C LYS A 120 -6.80 1.96 6.43
N TYR A 121 -7.09 2.86 7.36
CA TYR A 121 -6.52 2.76 8.70
C TYR A 121 -7.04 1.50 9.42
N GLU A 122 -8.35 1.28 9.39
CA GLU A 122 -8.99 0.10 9.99
C GLU A 122 -8.52 -1.22 9.37
N GLU A 123 -8.32 -1.26 8.04
CA GLU A 123 -7.82 -2.43 7.32
C GLU A 123 -6.34 -2.75 7.65
N LEU A 124 -5.52 -1.74 7.95
CA LEU A 124 -4.06 -1.88 8.09
C LEU A 124 -3.55 -1.91 9.53
N ILE A 125 -4.25 -1.27 10.46
CA ILE A 125 -3.78 -1.10 11.83
C ILE A 125 -4.75 -1.85 12.76
N HIS A 126 -4.38 -3.08 13.10
CA HIS A 126 -5.18 -3.89 14.01
C HIS A 126 -5.27 -3.25 15.41
N PRO A 127 -6.39 -3.34 16.14
CA PRO A 127 -6.53 -2.76 17.48
C PRO A 127 -5.43 -3.17 18.47
N THR A 128 -4.92 -4.39 18.37
CA THR A 128 -3.76 -4.86 19.17
C THR A 128 -2.46 -4.13 18.82
N MET A 129 -2.24 -3.83 17.53
CA MET A 129 -1.10 -3.04 17.08
C MET A 129 -1.23 -1.61 17.55
N GLU A 130 -2.42 -1.03 17.40
CA GLU A 130 -2.76 0.32 17.85
C GLU A 130 -2.51 0.46 19.37
N SER A 131 -3.13 -0.39 20.19
CA SER A 131 -2.97 -0.34 21.64
C SER A 131 -1.52 -0.53 22.07
N SER A 132 -0.76 -1.45 21.44
CA SER A 132 0.65 -1.67 21.77
C SER A 132 1.53 -0.46 21.44
N ILE A 133 1.31 0.18 20.28
CA ILE A 133 2.12 1.31 19.81
C ILE A 133 1.81 2.58 20.59
N PHE A 134 0.53 2.83 20.89
CA PHE A 134 0.09 4.11 21.43
C PHE A 134 -0.05 4.13 22.96
N SER A 135 -0.33 3.00 23.64
CA SER A 135 -0.45 2.96 25.12
C SER A 135 0.81 3.38 25.87
N GLY A 136 2.00 3.18 25.29
CA GLY A 136 3.28 3.57 25.91
C GLY A 136 3.65 5.05 25.74
N LEU A 137 2.93 5.79 24.88
CA LEU A 137 3.22 7.20 24.55
C LEU A 137 2.45 8.19 25.47
N ASP A 138 1.54 7.68 26.30
CA ASP A 138 0.63 8.39 27.21
C ASP A 138 1.28 9.27 28.30
N ARG A 139 2.61 9.24 28.49
CA ARG A 139 3.23 10.01 29.59
C ARG A 139 3.34 11.53 29.30
N LYS A 140 3.12 12.00 28.07
CA LYS A 140 3.26 13.44 27.73
C LYS A 140 2.05 14.08 27.05
N GLU A 141 1.13 13.33 26.46
CA GLU A 141 -0.03 13.88 25.74
C GLU A 141 -1.32 13.30 26.33
N LYS A 142 -1.92 13.99 27.30
CA LYS A 142 -3.12 13.56 28.05
C LYS A 142 -4.44 13.59 27.24
N VAL A 143 -4.41 13.38 25.92
CA VAL A 143 -5.62 13.29 25.08
C VAL A 143 -5.32 12.33 23.92
N LEU A 144 -5.40 11.02 24.15
CA LEU A 144 -4.90 10.00 23.22
C LEU A 144 -5.95 8.91 22.93
N ASP A 145 -7.14 9.31 22.46
CA ASP A 145 -8.21 8.37 22.06
C ASP A 145 -8.26 8.11 20.54
N SER A 146 -7.26 8.55 19.76
CA SER A 146 -7.21 8.21 18.33
C SER A 146 -5.81 8.27 17.74
N TRP A 147 -5.55 7.48 16.68
CA TRP A 147 -4.33 7.57 15.86
C TRP A 147 -4.06 8.94 15.23
N LYS A 148 -5.07 9.81 15.23
CA LYS A 148 -4.98 11.21 14.78
C LYS A 148 -4.26 12.10 15.80
N SER A 149 -4.07 11.63 17.05
CA SER A 149 -3.39 12.39 18.11
C SER A 149 -1.86 12.37 18.01
N LEU A 150 -1.25 11.25 17.58
CA LEU A 150 0.19 11.20 17.34
C LEU A 150 0.54 11.88 16.01
N THR A 151 0.83 13.18 16.05
CA THR A 151 0.98 14.04 14.85
C THR A 151 1.90 13.44 13.79
N VAL A 152 3.05 12.88 14.19
CA VAL A 152 4.02 12.30 13.23
C VAL A 152 3.44 11.07 12.50
N PHE A 153 2.72 10.22 13.22
CA PHE A 153 2.09 9.04 12.64
C PHE A 153 0.93 9.44 11.73
N TYR A 154 0.03 10.29 12.25
CA TYR A 154 -1.12 10.81 11.50
C TYR A 154 -0.67 11.44 10.18
N GLU A 155 0.28 12.38 10.24
CA GLU A 155 0.75 13.06 9.04
C GLU A 155 1.42 12.10 8.05
N SER A 156 2.23 11.15 8.54
CA SER A 156 2.88 10.18 7.66
C SER A 156 1.87 9.25 6.99
N PHE A 157 0.85 8.83 7.73
CA PHE A 157 -0.24 8.00 7.20
C PHE A 157 -1.04 8.77 6.14
N VAL A 158 -1.45 10.01 6.44
CA VAL A 158 -2.25 10.84 5.53
C VAL A 158 -1.47 11.17 4.25
N ARG A 159 -0.15 11.44 4.32
CA ARG A 159 0.70 11.62 3.12
C ARG A 159 0.73 10.36 2.25
N MET A 160 0.93 9.19 2.88
CA MET A 160 0.89 7.91 2.19
C MET A 160 -0.48 7.66 1.54
N ALA A 161 -1.58 7.84 2.29
CA ALA A 161 -2.94 7.70 1.79
C ALA A 161 -3.23 8.64 0.62
N SER A 162 -2.86 9.91 0.74
CA SER A 162 -2.98 10.90 -0.32
C SER A 162 -2.24 10.47 -1.59
N SER A 163 -1.03 9.94 -1.46
CA SER A 163 -0.23 9.49 -2.61
C SER A 163 -0.86 8.30 -3.35
N ILE A 164 -1.55 7.40 -2.66
CA ILE A 164 -2.24 6.24 -3.24
C ILE A 164 -3.59 6.64 -3.83
N TRP A 165 -4.32 7.51 -3.14
CA TRP A 165 -5.55 8.12 -3.65
C TRP A 165 -5.32 8.83 -4.98
N LEU A 166 -4.29 9.68 -5.03
CA LEU A 166 -3.86 10.36 -6.24
C LEU A 166 -3.46 9.39 -7.36
N LEU A 167 -2.73 8.32 -7.04
CA LEU A 167 -2.39 7.27 -8.02
C LEU A 167 -3.63 6.59 -8.60
N HIS A 168 -4.67 6.35 -7.78
CA HIS A 168 -5.95 5.79 -8.21
C HIS A 168 -6.72 6.74 -9.14
N LYS A 169 -6.86 8.03 -8.76
CA LYS A 169 -7.51 9.02 -9.64
C LYS A 169 -6.78 9.16 -10.97
N LEU A 170 -5.45 9.12 -10.96
CA LEU A 170 -4.67 9.08 -12.19
C LEU A 170 -4.98 7.81 -13.01
N ALA A 171 -4.94 6.62 -12.40
CA ALA A 171 -5.21 5.34 -13.06
C ALA A 171 -6.58 5.32 -13.79
N TYR A 172 -7.61 5.89 -13.17
CA TYR A 172 -8.95 6.00 -13.73
C TYR A 172 -9.17 7.15 -14.73
N SER A 173 -8.22 8.08 -14.85
CA SER A 173 -8.27 9.10 -15.90
C SER A 173 -7.81 8.58 -17.28
N PHE A 174 -7.18 7.40 -17.35
CA PHE A 174 -6.74 6.79 -18.62
C PHE A 174 -7.91 6.13 -19.37
N ASN A 175 -7.77 6.02 -20.70
CA ASN A 175 -8.64 5.23 -21.56
C ASN A 175 -7.80 4.30 -22.45
N PRO A 176 -7.82 2.96 -22.25
CA PRO A 176 -8.51 2.23 -21.19
C PRO A 176 -7.92 2.51 -19.80
N THR A 177 -8.71 2.26 -18.75
CA THR A 177 -8.29 2.37 -17.34
C THR A 177 -7.06 1.51 -17.06
N VAL A 178 -6.15 2.01 -16.23
CA VAL A 178 -4.96 1.24 -15.81
C VAL A 178 -5.38 0.04 -14.97
N GLU A 179 -4.90 -1.15 -15.32
CA GLU A 179 -5.12 -2.37 -14.55
C GLU A 179 -4.00 -2.54 -13.52
N ILE A 180 -4.36 -2.99 -12.32
CA ILE A 180 -3.41 -3.40 -11.28
C ILE A 180 -3.31 -4.93 -11.27
N PHE A 181 -2.11 -5.47 -11.06
CA PHE A 181 -1.92 -6.91 -10.90
C PHE A 181 -0.94 -7.23 -9.78
N GLN A 182 -1.09 -8.43 -9.20
CA GLN A 182 -0.21 -8.96 -8.17
C GLN A 182 0.32 -10.32 -8.61
N VAL A 183 1.48 -10.69 -8.10
CA VAL A 183 2.15 -11.94 -8.44
C VAL A 183 2.01 -12.91 -7.27
N GLU A 184 1.57 -14.12 -7.57
CA GLU A 184 1.36 -15.16 -6.57
C GLU A 184 2.68 -15.69 -5.97
N LYS A 185 2.62 -16.09 -4.70
CA LYS A 185 3.75 -16.76 -4.05
C LYS A 185 4.06 -18.09 -4.76
N GLY A 186 5.35 -18.35 -4.94
CA GLY A 186 5.85 -19.60 -5.51
C GLY A 186 5.90 -19.63 -7.04
N VAL A 187 5.41 -18.62 -7.76
CA VAL A 187 5.58 -18.60 -9.23
C VAL A 187 7.04 -18.35 -9.61
N GLU A 188 7.46 -18.84 -10.77
CA GLU A 188 8.79 -18.55 -11.29
C GLU A 188 8.93 -17.07 -11.65
N PHE A 189 10.11 -16.50 -11.37
CA PHE A 189 10.42 -15.13 -11.71
C PHE A 189 10.38 -14.90 -13.23
N SER A 190 9.64 -13.88 -13.65
CA SER A 190 9.60 -13.41 -15.04
C SER A 190 10.08 -11.98 -15.13
N ILE A 191 11.23 -11.77 -15.77
CA ILE A 191 11.81 -10.44 -16.02
C ILE A 191 10.91 -9.55 -16.90
N VAL A 192 9.85 -10.08 -17.51
CA VAL A 192 8.90 -9.29 -18.29
C VAL A 192 7.91 -8.57 -17.37
N TYR A 193 7.40 -9.25 -16.34
CA TYR A 193 6.33 -8.76 -15.46
C TYR A 193 6.82 -8.35 -14.06
N MET A 194 8.07 -8.68 -13.71
CA MET A 194 8.56 -8.62 -12.33
C MET A 194 9.92 -7.93 -12.25
N GLU A 195 10.11 -7.13 -11.21
CA GLU A 195 11.38 -6.53 -10.80
C GLU A 195 11.76 -7.12 -9.43
N ASP A 196 12.98 -7.63 -9.27
CA ASP A 196 13.50 -7.98 -7.94
C ASP A 196 13.64 -6.69 -7.12
N VAL A 197 13.00 -6.63 -5.95
CA VAL A 197 13.09 -5.47 -5.04
C VAL A 197 14.52 -5.20 -4.58
N LEU A 198 15.41 -6.20 -4.63
CA LEU A 198 16.83 -6.06 -4.33
C LEU A 198 17.64 -5.52 -5.51
N ARG A 199 17.05 -5.42 -6.71
CA ARG A 199 17.66 -4.95 -7.96
C ARG A 199 18.97 -5.64 -8.30
N LYS A 200 19.13 -6.88 -7.86
CA LYS A 200 20.35 -7.65 -8.14
C LYS A 200 20.30 -8.11 -9.60
N PRO A 201 21.39 -7.97 -10.37
CA PRO A 201 21.47 -8.61 -11.67
C PRO A 201 21.31 -10.12 -11.47
N SER A 202 20.48 -10.77 -12.30
CA SER A 202 20.31 -12.22 -12.22
C SER A 202 21.62 -12.89 -12.61
N PHE A 203 22.40 -13.30 -11.62
CA PHE A 203 23.52 -14.20 -11.85
C PHE A 203 22.97 -15.51 -12.43
N PRO A 204 23.73 -16.21 -13.30
CA PRO A 204 23.32 -17.51 -13.78
C PRO A 204 23.17 -18.47 -12.59
N ARG A 205 21.93 -18.69 -12.18
CA ARG A 205 21.54 -19.68 -11.17
C ARG A 205 21.12 -20.96 -11.88
N LYS A 206 21.37 -22.10 -11.24
CA LYS A 206 20.98 -23.42 -11.76
C LYS A 206 19.46 -23.56 -11.93
N THR A 207 18.70 -22.86 -11.10
CA THR A 207 17.23 -22.82 -11.09
C THR A 207 16.74 -21.38 -11.13
N ARG A 208 15.58 -21.15 -11.76
CA ARG A 208 14.94 -19.83 -11.75
C ARG A 208 14.45 -19.53 -10.33
N PRO A 209 14.76 -18.34 -9.77
CA PRO A 209 14.27 -17.97 -8.46
C PRO A 209 12.73 -17.91 -8.46
N ARG A 210 12.14 -18.21 -7.31
CA ARG A 210 10.68 -18.20 -7.13
C ARG A 210 10.27 -17.00 -6.29
N VAL A 211 9.09 -16.47 -6.58
CA VAL A 211 8.52 -15.33 -5.85
C VAL A 211 8.19 -15.77 -4.42
N GLY A 212 8.77 -15.10 -3.43
CA GLY A 212 8.36 -15.25 -2.03
C GLY A 212 7.03 -14.53 -1.78
N PHE A 213 6.94 -13.27 -2.21
CA PHE A 213 5.72 -12.47 -2.18
C PHE A 213 5.85 -11.22 -3.07
N THR A 214 4.70 -10.64 -3.42
CA THR A 214 4.63 -9.32 -4.04
C THR A 214 4.90 -8.22 -3.01
N VAL A 215 5.88 -7.36 -3.26
CA VAL A 215 6.17 -6.18 -2.43
C VAL A 215 5.36 -4.98 -2.89
N VAL A 216 5.29 -4.77 -4.21
CA VAL A 216 4.53 -3.70 -4.85
C VAL A 216 3.77 -4.31 -6.03
N PRO A 217 2.46 -4.03 -6.20
CA PRO A 217 1.71 -4.49 -7.36
C PRO A 217 2.31 -3.94 -8.66
N GLY A 218 2.12 -4.68 -9.75
CA GLY A 218 2.40 -4.20 -11.10
C GLY A 218 1.19 -3.49 -11.69
N PHE A 219 1.40 -2.76 -12.78
CA PHE A 219 0.34 -2.05 -13.49
C PHE A 219 0.42 -2.32 -15.00
N ARG A 220 -0.73 -2.37 -15.67
CA ARG A 220 -0.84 -2.48 -17.13
C ARG A 220 -1.59 -1.28 -17.68
N ILE A 221 -0.99 -0.62 -18.66
CA ILE A 221 -1.54 0.53 -19.37
C ILE A 221 -1.58 0.19 -20.85
N GLY A 222 -2.73 -0.32 -21.33
CA GLY A 222 -2.83 -0.90 -22.67
C GLY A 222 -1.82 -2.05 -22.85
N LYS A 223 -0.80 -1.85 -23.70
CA LYS A 223 0.27 -2.84 -23.95
C LYS A 223 1.51 -2.65 -23.07
N THR A 224 1.59 -1.54 -22.34
CA THR A 224 2.74 -1.23 -21.49
C THR A 224 2.57 -1.89 -20.12
N ILE A 225 3.63 -2.57 -19.66
CA ILE A 225 3.69 -3.18 -18.33
C ILE A 225 4.65 -2.37 -17.46
N ILE A 226 4.15 -1.94 -16.31
CA ILE A 226 4.96 -1.53 -15.17
C ILE A 226 5.08 -2.75 -14.27
N GLN A 227 6.31 -3.21 -14.07
CA GLN A 227 6.61 -4.46 -13.38
C GLN A 227 6.19 -4.42 -11.91
N SER A 228 5.72 -5.56 -11.41
CA SER A 228 5.51 -5.76 -9.98
C SER A 228 6.86 -5.93 -9.28
N GLN A 229 7.09 -5.23 -8.17
CA GLN A 229 8.28 -5.47 -7.35
C GLN A 229 8.01 -6.70 -6.47
N VAL A 230 8.84 -7.72 -6.62
CA VAL A 230 8.72 -8.98 -5.89
C VAL A 230 9.93 -9.22 -5.01
N TYR A 231 9.72 -9.89 -3.89
CA TYR A 231 10.80 -10.43 -3.08
C TYR A 231 11.06 -11.86 -3.53
N LEU A 232 12.29 -12.17 -3.94
CA LEU A 232 12.66 -13.50 -4.41
C LEU A 232 13.17 -14.37 -3.27
N THR A 233 12.82 -15.66 -3.35
CA THR A 233 13.31 -16.70 -2.46
C THR A 233 14.06 -17.74 -3.25
N ASP A 234 15.10 -18.30 -2.65
CA ASP A 234 15.87 -19.37 -3.25
C ASP A 234 15.09 -20.67 -3.10
N SER A 235 14.87 -21.36 -4.22
CA SER A 235 14.29 -22.70 -4.21
C SER A 235 15.37 -23.72 -3.85
N GLU A 236 15.66 -23.90 -2.56
CA GLU A 236 16.35 -25.09 -2.05
C GLU A 236 16.31 -25.16 -0.50
N THR A 237 15.37 -25.95 0.02
CA THR A 237 15.57 -26.97 1.07
C THR A 237 14.33 -27.85 1.13
N TYR A 238 14.21 -28.80 0.20
CA TYR A 238 13.66 -30.09 0.56
C TYR A 238 14.87 -30.94 0.95
N SER A 239 15.25 -30.87 2.23
CA SER A 239 16.11 -31.88 2.81
C SER A 239 15.21 -33.01 3.26
N VAL A 240 15.37 -34.14 2.59
CA VAL A 240 14.82 -35.44 2.96
C VAL A 240 15.11 -35.73 4.43
N ALA A 241 14.06 -36.09 5.19
CA ALA A 241 14.12 -37.00 6.33
C ALA A 241 12.80 -37.76 6.38
#